data_AF-A0A4Y5SLT4-F1
#
_entry.id   AF-A0A4Y5SLT4-F1
#
_cell.length_a   1.000
_cell.length_b   1.000
_cell.length_c   1.000
_cell.angle_alpha   90.00
_cell.angle_beta   90.00
_cell.angle_gamma   90.00
#
_symmetry.space_group_name_H-M   'P 1'
#
loop_
_entity.id
_entity.type
_entity.pdbx_description
1 polymer ?
#
loop_
_entity_poly.entity_id
_entity_poly.type
_entity_poly.pdbx_seq_one_letter_code
_entity_poly.pdbx_strand_id
1 'polypeptide(L)'
;MEEWERTAKVLLDNAREFLERLRDEVRLDEVTLASLLEVQSTFVLGLADASLYAFPLGRDDIIEGSYRLFLEGLDVLKAGHLLVSEPELDLWLSPLRELNPERGFSIDRRFSLLSEPKPTMVWANRVVQLRNALHGRPVRDPLRSIGYGIDKGDRRFPVLLKAVRRLYTLYPASIDETAWLLALELGEGLDGEPLECSDGTCEEIAELPDVLAFRKTVSGDVELYYFIENSKDLHSPWGSLSIGKAREIVVFSRKKGKGFRLREAP
;
A
#
# COMPACT_ATOMS: atom_id res chain seq x y z
N MET A 1 9.21 -8.20 -15.10
CA MET A 1 10.01 -7.24 -14.31
C MET A 1 10.46 -6.05 -15.15
N GLU A 2 10.99 -6.26 -16.36
CA GLU A 2 11.35 -5.16 -17.27
C GLU A 2 10.16 -4.24 -17.63
N GLU A 3 8.95 -4.81 -17.76
CA GLU A 3 7.75 -4.03 -18.04
C GLU A 3 7.43 -3.00 -16.94
N TRP A 4 7.55 -3.38 -15.67
CA TRP A 4 7.25 -2.47 -14.54
C TRP A 4 8.26 -1.33 -14.44
N GLU A 5 9.53 -1.60 -14.69
CA GLU A 5 10.55 -0.55 -14.74
C GLU A 5 10.25 0.43 -15.89
N ARG A 6 9.92 -0.10 -17.08
CA ARG A 6 9.54 0.72 -18.22
C ARG A 6 8.30 1.57 -17.90
N THR A 7 7.26 0.98 -17.30
CA THR A 7 6.06 1.70 -16.86
C THR A 7 6.40 2.82 -15.90
N ALA A 8 7.22 2.55 -14.87
CA ALA A 8 7.62 3.56 -13.89
C ALA A 8 8.34 4.76 -14.55
N LYS A 9 9.28 4.49 -15.46
CA LYS A 9 10.00 5.53 -16.20
C LYS A 9 9.07 6.38 -17.07
N VAL A 10 8.20 5.74 -17.85
CA VAL A 10 7.24 6.45 -18.72
C VAL A 10 6.31 7.34 -17.90
N LEU A 11 5.79 6.84 -16.77
CA LEU A 11 4.93 7.64 -15.89
C LEU A 11 5.65 8.85 -15.31
N LEU A 12 6.93 8.69 -14.89
CA LEU A 12 7.73 9.79 -14.39
C LEU A 12 8.03 10.84 -15.47
N ASP A 13 8.39 10.41 -16.68
CA ASP A 13 8.69 11.31 -17.78
C ASP A 13 7.44 12.08 -18.25
N ASN A 14 6.29 11.41 -18.36
CA ASN A 14 5.01 12.05 -18.67
C ASN A 14 4.63 13.11 -17.62
N ALA A 15 4.81 12.81 -16.33
CA ALA A 15 4.54 13.76 -15.26
C ALA A 15 5.49 14.98 -15.32
N ARG A 16 6.75 14.78 -15.74
CA ARG A 16 7.72 15.86 -15.93
C ARG A 16 7.31 16.78 -17.07
N GLU A 17 6.99 16.21 -18.23
CA GLU A 17 6.51 16.97 -19.39
C GLU A 17 5.22 17.73 -19.07
N PHE A 18 4.30 17.10 -18.34
CA PHE A 18 3.08 17.76 -17.87
C PHE A 18 3.38 18.93 -16.94
N LEU A 19 4.30 18.80 -15.98
CA LEU A 19 4.61 19.88 -15.05
C LEU A 19 5.14 21.13 -15.75
N GLU A 20 5.98 20.97 -16.78
CA GLU A 20 6.46 22.12 -17.55
C GLU A 20 5.32 22.85 -18.27
N ARG A 21 4.39 22.10 -18.89
CA ARG A 21 3.19 22.69 -19.50
C ARG A 21 2.32 23.42 -18.48
N LEU A 22 2.09 22.80 -17.31
CA LEU A 22 1.30 23.41 -16.24
C LEU A 22 1.93 24.71 -15.73
N ARG A 23 3.26 24.78 -15.63
CA ARG A 23 3.96 26.02 -15.24
C ARG A 23 3.68 27.15 -16.21
N ASP A 24 3.68 26.86 -17.51
CA ASP A 24 3.34 27.84 -18.54
C ASP A 24 1.88 28.27 -18.46
N GLU A 25 0.94 27.32 -18.31
CA GLU A 25 -0.49 27.62 -18.16
C GLU A 25 -0.77 28.50 -16.92
N VAL A 26 -0.14 28.20 -15.79
CA VAL A 26 -0.27 29.01 -14.56
C VAL A 26 0.30 30.41 -14.76
N ARG A 27 1.44 30.53 -15.44
CA ARG A 27 2.07 31.83 -15.71
C ARG A 27 1.25 32.70 -16.65
N LEU A 28 0.59 32.08 -17.63
CA LEU A 28 -0.23 32.76 -18.65
C LEU A 28 -1.68 32.95 -18.22
N ASP A 29 -2.08 32.42 -17.05
CA ASP A 29 -3.47 32.40 -16.56
C ASP A 29 -4.44 31.68 -17.51
N GLU A 30 -3.97 30.59 -18.12
CA GLU A 30 -4.68 29.80 -19.13
C GLU A 30 -5.12 28.41 -18.61
N VAL A 31 -5.12 28.21 -17.28
CA VAL A 31 -5.45 26.91 -16.68
C VAL A 31 -6.92 26.56 -16.92
N THR A 32 -7.16 25.36 -17.45
CA THR A 32 -8.51 24.86 -17.75
C THR A 32 -8.94 23.75 -16.80
N LEU A 33 -10.23 23.39 -16.82
CA LEU A 33 -10.72 22.20 -16.11
C LEU A 33 -10.00 20.92 -16.59
N ALA A 34 -9.70 20.81 -17.89
CA ALA A 34 -8.95 19.68 -18.42
C ALA A 34 -7.54 19.62 -17.81
N SER A 35 -6.87 20.77 -17.67
CA SER A 35 -5.59 20.89 -16.98
C SER A 35 -5.68 20.35 -15.55
N LEU A 36 -6.71 20.71 -14.78
CA LEU A 36 -6.91 20.24 -13.40
C LEU A 36 -7.14 18.73 -13.30
N LEU A 37 -7.90 18.16 -14.23
CA LEU A 37 -8.10 16.71 -14.31
C LEU A 37 -6.80 15.98 -14.70
N GLU A 38 -5.96 16.58 -15.56
CA GLU A 38 -4.62 16.07 -15.88
C GLU A 38 -3.66 16.17 -14.68
N VAL A 39 -3.75 17.22 -13.84
CA VAL A 39 -3.01 17.26 -12.56
C VAL A 39 -3.35 16.02 -11.73
N GLN A 40 -4.64 15.72 -11.58
CA GLN A 40 -5.07 14.60 -10.76
C GLN A 40 -4.58 13.25 -11.34
N SER A 41 -4.78 13.04 -12.64
CA SER A 41 -4.60 11.74 -13.30
C SER A 41 -3.17 11.50 -13.84
N THR A 42 -2.60 12.46 -14.54
CA THR A 42 -1.26 12.34 -15.15
C THR A 42 -0.17 12.67 -14.15
N PHE A 43 -0.36 13.70 -13.33
CA PHE A 43 0.68 14.15 -12.42
C PHE A 43 0.65 13.40 -11.08
N VAL A 44 -0.39 13.58 -10.27
CA VAL A 44 -0.45 13.01 -8.91
C VAL A 44 -0.51 11.48 -8.96
N LEU A 45 -1.49 10.93 -9.69
CA LEU A 45 -1.62 9.48 -9.84
C LEU A 45 -0.44 8.89 -10.64
N GLY A 46 0.03 9.55 -11.69
CA GLY A 46 1.18 9.09 -12.47
C GLY A 46 2.44 8.94 -11.62
N LEU A 47 2.77 9.93 -10.78
CA LEU A 47 3.91 9.85 -9.86
C LEU A 47 3.72 8.79 -8.76
N ALA A 48 2.49 8.65 -8.28
CA ALA A 48 2.13 7.64 -7.29
C ALA A 48 2.30 6.22 -7.83
N ASP A 49 1.83 5.97 -9.04
CA ASP A 49 1.97 4.67 -9.69
C ASP A 49 3.42 4.43 -10.13
N ALA A 50 4.15 5.44 -10.63
CA ALA A 50 5.58 5.34 -10.89
C ALA A 50 6.36 4.88 -9.65
N SER A 51 6.05 5.48 -8.50
CA SER A 51 6.63 5.12 -7.21
C SER A 51 6.28 3.68 -6.82
N LEU A 52 5.02 3.29 -6.97
CA LEU A 52 4.54 1.95 -6.65
C LEU A 52 5.21 0.86 -7.50
N TYR A 53 5.41 1.09 -8.80
CA TYR A 53 6.08 0.14 -9.71
C TYR A 53 7.60 0.07 -9.47
N ALA A 54 8.25 1.22 -9.20
CA ALA A 54 9.69 1.29 -8.99
C ALA A 54 10.12 0.72 -7.63
N PHE A 55 9.31 0.90 -6.59
CA PHE A 55 9.66 0.52 -5.22
C PHE A 55 9.99 -0.97 -5.08
N PRO A 56 9.17 -1.95 -5.49
CA PRO A 56 9.53 -3.36 -5.34
C PRO A 56 10.78 -3.77 -6.14
N LEU A 57 11.23 -2.97 -7.11
CA LEU A 57 12.39 -3.24 -7.97
C LEU A 57 13.70 -2.65 -7.45
N GLY A 58 13.70 -1.95 -6.30
CA GLY A 58 14.91 -1.29 -5.80
C GLY A 58 15.33 -0.06 -6.63
N ARG A 59 14.42 0.52 -7.43
CA ARG A 59 14.69 1.68 -8.28
C ARG A 59 14.50 2.98 -7.52
N ASP A 60 15.33 3.15 -6.51
CA ASP A 60 15.27 4.26 -5.56
C ASP A 60 15.51 5.62 -6.25
N ASP A 61 16.22 5.63 -7.38
CA ASP A 61 16.39 6.79 -8.27
C ASP A 61 15.05 7.34 -8.78
N ILE A 62 14.14 6.45 -9.18
CA ILE A 62 12.80 6.81 -9.66
C ILE A 62 11.95 7.30 -8.49
N ILE A 63 12.04 6.68 -7.32
CA ILE A 63 11.31 7.11 -6.12
C ILE A 63 11.70 8.54 -5.72
N GLU A 64 13.00 8.83 -5.64
CA GLU A 64 13.49 10.18 -5.33
C GLU A 64 13.15 11.20 -6.42
N GLY A 65 13.13 10.77 -7.69
CA GLY A 65 12.70 11.59 -8.81
C GLY A 65 11.22 11.96 -8.72
N SER A 66 10.36 10.97 -8.47
CA SER A 66 8.92 11.15 -8.30
C SER A 66 8.60 12.06 -7.11
N TYR A 67 9.29 11.87 -5.97
CA TYR A 67 9.10 12.71 -4.79
C TYR A 67 9.50 14.16 -5.05
N ARG A 68 10.69 14.42 -5.61
CA ARG A 68 11.13 15.79 -5.93
C ARG A 68 10.18 16.48 -6.89
N LEU A 69 9.81 15.80 -7.98
CA LEU A 69 8.90 16.36 -8.96
C LEU A 69 7.52 16.64 -8.36
N PHE A 70 7.02 15.76 -7.48
CA PHE A 70 5.78 15.97 -6.76
C PHE A 70 5.81 17.24 -5.89
N LEU A 71 6.91 17.50 -5.17
CA LEU A 71 7.07 18.73 -4.40
C LEU A 71 7.05 19.98 -5.29
N GLU A 72 7.78 19.94 -6.40
CA GLU A 72 7.79 21.05 -7.37
C GLU A 72 6.38 21.33 -7.92
N GLY A 73 5.62 20.28 -8.24
CA GLY A 73 4.24 20.44 -8.68
C GLY A 73 3.31 20.96 -7.60
N LEU A 74 3.46 20.53 -6.34
CA LEU A 74 2.70 21.10 -5.23
C LEU A 74 2.93 22.60 -5.09
N ASP A 75 4.16 23.07 -5.29
CA ASP A 75 4.47 24.50 -5.24
C ASP A 75 3.82 25.26 -6.40
N VAL A 76 3.83 24.70 -7.61
CA VAL A 76 3.12 25.27 -8.78
C VAL A 76 1.60 25.34 -8.52
N LEU A 77 1.00 24.26 -8.01
CA LEU A 77 -0.44 24.22 -7.71
C LEU A 77 -0.83 25.23 -6.62
N LYS A 78 0.02 25.43 -5.62
CA LYS A 78 -0.20 26.45 -4.56
C LYS A 78 -0.11 27.85 -5.15
N ALA A 79 0.91 28.12 -5.96
CA ALA A 79 1.12 29.43 -6.58
C ALA A 79 -0.04 29.81 -7.51
N GLY A 80 -0.58 28.86 -8.28
CA GLY A 80 -1.74 29.06 -9.13
C GLY A 80 -3.09 28.97 -8.41
N HIS A 81 -3.13 28.79 -7.08
CA HIS A 81 -4.36 28.57 -6.32
C HIS A 81 -5.23 27.40 -6.83
N LEU A 82 -4.61 26.36 -7.41
CA LEU A 82 -5.27 25.25 -8.12
C LEU A 82 -5.69 24.08 -7.22
N LEU A 83 -5.48 24.18 -5.90
CA LEU A 83 -5.85 23.15 -4.93
C LEU A 83 -7.34 23.22 -4.59
N VAL A 84 -8.16 22.85 -5.57
CA VAL A 84 -9.63 22.89 -5.54
C VAL A 84 -10.23 21.48 -5.60
N SER A 85 -11.49 21.35 -5.20
CA SER A 85 -12.24 20.11 -5.36
C SER A 85 -13.63 20.41 -5.91
N GLU A 86 -14.07 19.61 -6.87
CA GLU A 86 -15.42 19.63 -7.43
C GLU A 86 -15.93 18.19 -7.51
N PRO A 87 -16.72 17.74 -6.51
CA PRO A 87 -17.23 16.39 -6.43
C PRO A 87 -18.01 15.92 -7.66
N GLU A 88 -18.77 16.82 -8.30
CA GLU A 88 -19.57 16.48 -9.48
C GLU A 88 -18.71 16.12 -10.70
N LEU A 89 -17.45 16.57 -10.70
CA LEU A 89 -16.47 16.35 -11.75
C LEU A 89 -15.37 15.36 -11.34
N ASP A 90 -15.53 14.68 -10.20
CA ASP A 90 -14.55 13.79 -9.59
C ASP A 90 -13.15 14.44 -9.40
N LEU A 91 -13.12 15.75 -9.18
CA LEU A 91 -11.89 16.51 -8.95
C LEU A 91 -11.64 16.66 -7.45
N TRP A 92 -10.49 16.18 -6.97
CA TRP A 92 -10.17 16.09 -5.53
C TRP A 92 -8.74 16.59 -5.22
N LEU A 93 -8.37 17.79 -5.66
CA LEU A 93 -7.03 18.35 -5.39
C LEU A 93 -6.95 19.09 -4.06
N SER A 94 -8.07 19.55 -3.49
CA SER A 94 -8.06 20.30 -2.22
C SER A 94 -7.39 19.60 -1.04
N PRO A 95 -7.44 18.27 -0.86
CA PRO A 95 -6.75 17.60 0.25
C PRO A 95 -5.24 17.85 0.26
N LEU A 96 -4.61 18.04 -0.90
CA LEU A 96 -3.17 18.29 -1.01
C LEU A 96 -2.73 19.60 -0.34
N ARG A 97 -3.65 20.50 -0.02
CA ARG A 97 -3.37 21.74 0.71
C ARG A 97 -2.82 21.48 2.12
N GLU A 98 -3.31 20.41 2.75
CA GLU A 98 -2.97 20.03 4.13
C GLU A 98 -1.92 18.91 4.19
N LEU A 99 -1.43 18.47 3.04
CA LEU A 99 -0.39 17.45 2.97
C LEU A 99 0.86 17.91 3.73
N ASN A 100 1.34 17.06 4.62
CA ASN A 100 2.67 17.19 5.19
C ASN A 100 3.69 16.48 4.27
N PRO A 101 4.61 17.18 3.59
CA PRO A 101 5.55 16.56 2.66
C PRO A 101 6.49 15.54 3.31
N GLU A 102 6.76 15.67 4.61
CA GLU A 102 7.66 14.77 5.33
C GLU A 102 6.98 13.53 5.89
N ARG A 103 5.65 13.53 6.01
CA ARG A 103 4.89 12.46 6.69
C ARG A 103 3.81 11.84 5.82
N GLY A 104 3.30 12.55 4.83
CA GLY A 104 2.09 12.19 4.12
C GLY A 104 0.84 12.42 4.97
N PHE A 105 -0.27 11.82 4.55
CA PHE A 105 -1.52 11.74 5.29
C PHE A 105 -1.54 10.55 6.25
N SER A 106 -2.16 10.74 7.41
CA SER A 106 -2.51 9.64 8.31
C SER A 106 -3.82 8.98 7.84
N ILE A 107 -3.72 7.77 7.28
CA ILE A 107 -4.88 7.00 6.78
C ILE A 107 -5.18 5.78 7.68
N ASP A 108 -4.55 5.67 8.85
CA ASP A 108 -4.74 4.58 9.81
C ASP A 108 -6.21 4.40 10.20
N ARG A 109 -6.68 3.13 10.19
CA ARG A 109 -8.05 2.74 10.54
C ARG A 109 -8.51 3.27 11.89
N ARG A 110 -7.61 3.31 12.87
CA ARG A 110 -7.89 3.74 14.25
C ARG A 110 -8.20 5.23 14.33
N PHE A 111 -7.64 6.01 13.40
CA PHE A 111 -7.86 7.45 13.32
C PHE A 111 -8.93 7.82 12.27
N SER A 112 -9.23 6.93 11.32
CA SER A 112 -10.16 7.11 10.20
C SER A 112 -11.60 6.65 10.50
N LEU A 113 -12.09 6.87 11.73
CA LEU A 113 -13.35 6.30 12.21
C LEU A 113 -14.62 6.74 11.43
N LEU A 114 -14.56 7.79 10.59
CA LEU A 114 -15.77 8.42 10.03
C LEU A 114 -15.69 8.82 8.55
N SER A 115 -14.58 8.58 7.83
CA SER A 115 -14.48 8.96 6.41
C SER A 115 -13.52 8.07 5.65
N GLU A 116 -13.95 7.63 4.46
CA GLU A 116 -13.07 6.99 3.49
C GLU A 116 -12.02 7.98 2.97
N PRO A 117 -10.74 7.58 2.87
CA PRO A 117 -9.71 8.45 2.33
C PRO A 117 -10.00 8.78 0.87
N LYS A 118 -9.81 10.04 0.49
CA LYS A 118 -9.93 10.45 -0.91
C LYS A 118 -8.79 9.84 -1.74
N PRO A 119 -9.02 9.47 -3.01
CA PRO A 119 -7.99 8.83 -3.84
C PRO A 119 -6.67 9.61 -3.88
N THR A 120 -6.72 10.93 -4.05
CA THR A 120 -5.55 11.81 -4.08
C THR A 120 -4.71 11.77 -2.81
N MET A 121 -5.32 11.53 -1.63
CA MET A 121 -4.57 11.36 -0.38
C MET A 121 -3.72 10.09 -0.41
N VAL A 122 -4.30 9.00 -0.93
CA VAL A 122 -3.63 7.70 -1.05
C VAL A 122 -2.50 7.78 -2.09
N TRP A 123 -2.76 8.45 -3.21
CA TRP A 123 -1.75 8.65 -4.26
C TRP A 123 -0.58 9.48 -3.76
N ALA A 124 -0.84 10.59 -3.07
CA ALA A 124 0.21 11.38 -2.41
C ALA A 124 1.01 10.53 -1.40
N ASN A 125 0.34 9.66 -0.63
CA ASN A 125 1.02 8.74 0.28
C ASN A 125 1.91 7.72 -0.44
N ARG A 126 1.52 7.20 -1.61
CA ARG A 126 2.40 6.33 -2.41
C ARG A 126 3.70 7.04 -2.77
N VAL A 127 3.66 8.33 -3.10
CA VAL A 127 4.89 9.11 -3.38
C VAL A 127 5.68 9.36 -2.10
N VAL A 128 5.04 9.95 -1.08
CA VAL A 128 5.72 10.43 0.12
C VAL A 128 6.18 9.29 1.03
N GLN A 129 5.30 8.33 1.33
CA GLN A 129 5.59 7.29 2.31
C GLN A 129 6.56 6.23 1.77
N LEU A 130 6.49 5.88 0.48
CA LEU A 130 7.48 4.98 -0.12
C LEU A 130 8.87 5.62 -0.14
N ARG A 131 8.97 6.91 -0.49
CA ARG A 131 10.23 7.65 -0.36
C ARG A 131 10.72 7.66 1.07
N ASN A 132 9.87 7.96 2.04
CA ASN A 132 10.24 7.99 3.46
C ASN A 132 10.71 6.64 3.99
N ALA A 133 10.15 5.53 3.51
CA ALA A 133 10.60 4.19 3.85
C ALA A 133 12.04 3.91 3.40
N LEU A 134 12.52 4.53 2.32
CA LEU A 134 13.94 4.46 1.95
C LEU A 134 14.85 5.18 2.95
N HIS A 135 14.30 6.13 3.71
CA HIS A 135 15.02 7.00 4.65
C HIS A 135 14.73 6.70 6.12
N GLY A 136 14.46 5.44 6.48
CA GLY A 136 14.35 5.05 7.88
C GLY A 136 12.97 5.25 8.51
N ARG A 137 11.95 5.63 7.74
CA ARG A 137 10.60 5.93 8.27
C ARG A 137 9.59 4.87 7.80
N PRO A 138 9.18 3.92 8.65
CA PRO A 138 8.28 2.84 8.25
C PRO A 138 6.88 3.36 7.91
N VAL A 139 6.24 2.66 6.97
CA VAL A 139 4.85 2.89 6.55
C VAL A 139 3.92 2.13 7.50
N ARG A 140 3.01 2.83 8.17
CA ARG A 140 2.00 2.18 9.03
C ARG A 140 0.84 1.67 8.18
N ASP A 141 0.38 0.43 8.42
CA ASP A 141 -0.68 -0.25 7.65
C ASP A 141 -0.49 -0.04 6.14
N PRO A 142 0.57 -0.59 5.52
CA PRO A 142 0.90 -0.31 4.11
C PRO A 142 -0.24 -0.63 3.14
N LEU A 143 -0.93 -1.77 3.34
CA LEU A 143 -2.06 -2.18 2.50
C LEU A 143 -3.17 -1.13 2.46
N ARG A 144 -3.37 -0.36 3.53
CA ARG A 144 -4.30 0.77 3.53
C ARG A 144 -3.64 2.07 3.10
N SER A 145 -2.53 2.45 3.71
CA SER A 145 -1.91 3.77 3.53
C SER A 145 -1.45 4.05 2.10
N ILE A 146 -1.00 3.01 1.39
CA ILE A 146 -0.59 3.11 -0.01
C ILE A 146 -1.47 2.24 -0.94
N GLY A 147 -2.18 1.23 -0.42
CA GLY A 147 -2.95 0.29 -1.22
C GLY A 147 -4.46 0.54 -1.29
N TYR A 148 -5.02 1.54 -0.59
CA TYR A 148 -6.47 1.78 -0.58
C TYR A 148 -7.04 1.91 -2.01
N GLY A 149 -8.16 1.22 -2.26
CA GLY A 149 -8.82 1.17 -3.56
C GLY A 149 -8.17 0.26 -4.61
N ILE A 150 -7.08 -0.46 -4.28
CA ILE A 150 -6.52 -1.52 -5.14
C ILE A 150 -7.04 -2.88 -4.62
N ASP A 151 -7.90 -3.52 -5.39
CA ASP A 151 -8.44 -4.85 -5.10
C ASP A 151 -7.75 -5.94 -5.93
N LYS A 152 -8.09 -7.22 -5.68
CA LYS A 152 -7.52 -8.37 -6.39
C LYS A 152 -7.73 -8.35 -7.91
N GLY A 153 -8.72 -7.62 -8.42
CA GLY A 153 -8.98 -7.49 -9.85
C GLY A 153 -8.09 -6.45 -10.53
N ASP A 154 -7.47 -5.55 -9.78
CA ASP A 154 -6.60 -4.50 -10.31
C ASP A 154 -5.21 -5.06 -10.67
N ARG A 155 -4.73 -4.74 -11.87
CA ARG A 155 -3.38 -5.09 -12.35
C ARG A 155 -2.25 -4.62 -11.44
N ARG A 156 -2.49 -3.62 -10.58
CA ARG A 156 -1.53 -3.09 -9.60
C ARG A 156 -1.51 -3.90 -8.32
N PHE A 157 -2.47 -4.79 -8.07
CA PHE A 157 -2.54 -5.54 -6.82
C PHE A 157 -1.30 -6.42 -6.59
N PRO A 158 -0.81 -7.20 -7.57
CA PRO A 158 0.45 -7.93 -7.39
C PRO A 158 1.66 -7.01 -7.16
N VAL A 159 1.64 -5.79 -7.73
CA VAL A 159 2.70 -4.78 -7.54
C VAL A 159 2.67 -4.27 -6.10
N LEU A 160 1.47 -3.96 -5.59
CA LEU A 160 1.25 -3.56 -4.20
C LEU A 160 1.77 -4.63 -3.24
N LEU A 161 1.42 -5.91 -3.43
CA LEU A 161 1.88 -6.98 -2.55
C LEU A 161 3.41 -7.05 -2.52
N LYS A 162 4.08 -6.95 -3.68
CA LYS A 162 5.55 -6.91 -3.74
C LYS A 162 6.14 -5.66 -3.09
N ALA A 163 5.48 -4.52 -3.20
CA ALA A 163 5.90 -3.29 -2.52
C ALA A 163 5.78 -3.42 -1.00
N VAL A 164 4.67 -3.99 -0.50
CA VAL A 164 4.47 -4.28 0.93
C VAL A 164 5.49 -5.31 1.42
N ARG A 165 5.79 -6.34 0.63
CA ARG A 165 6.88 -7.28 0.93
C ARG A 165 8.21 -6.55 1.11
N ARG A 166 8.60 -5.68 0.17
CA ARG A 166 9.83 -4.87 0.32
C ARG A 166 9.79 -4.02 1.60
N LEU A 167 8.65 -3.42 1.93
CA LEU A 167 8.49 -2.68 3.18
C LEU A 167 8.73 -3.57 4.40
N TYR A 168 8.18 -4.79 4.43
CA TYR A 168 8.37 -5.72 5.54
C TYR A 168 9.77 -6.32 5.59
N THR A 169 10.48 -6.40 4.47
CA THR A 169 11.91 -6.72 4.46
C THR A 169 12.75 -5.59 5.06
N LEU A 170 12.40 -4.32 4.82
CA LEU A 170 13.10 -3.17 5.42
C LEU A 170 12.72 -2.98 6.89
N TYR A 171 11.47 -3.26 7.24
CA TYR A 171 10.88 -3.05 8.55
C TYR A 171 9.99 -4.25 8.90
N PRO A 172 10.54 -5.30 9.54
CA PRO A 172 9.79 -6.51 9.88
C PRO A 172 8.47 -6.22 10.59
N ALA A 173 7.39 -6.72 10.02
CA ALA A 173 6.05 -6.58 10.59
C ALA A 173 5.79 -7.64 11.66
N SER A 174 4.67 -7.50 12.38
CA SER A 174 4.24 -8.55 13.31
C SER A 174 3.90 -9.85 12.59
N ILE A 175 3.86 -10.98 13.31
CA ILE A 175 3.46 -12.27 12.74
C ILE A 175 2.06 -12.21 12.11
N ASP A 176 1.13 -11.42 12.65
CA ASP A 176 -0.23 -11.30 12.11
C ASP A 176 -0.24 -10.56 10.77
N GLU A 177 0.40 -9.40 10.71
CA GLU A 177 0.53 -8.62 9.49
C GLU A 177 1.30 -9.37 8.40
N THR A 178 2.35 -10.11 8.79
CA THR A 178 3.15 -10.94 7.88
C THR A 178 2.32 -12.11 7.36
N ALA A 179 1.58 -12.81 8.22
CA ALA A 179 0.70 -13.91 7.82
C ALA A 179 -0.36 -13.43 6.81
N TRP A 180 -0.94 -12.25 7.05
CA TRP A 180 -1.91 -11.67 6.13
C TRP A 180 -1.32 -11.37 4.75
N LEU A 181 -0.12 -10.77 4.70
CA LEU A 181 0.58 -10.54 3.43
C LEU A 181 0.85 -11.86 2.69
N LEU A 182 1.41 -12.87 3.37
CA LEU A 182 1.72 -14.17 2.78
C LEU A 182 0.48 -14.87 2.23
N ALA A 183 -0.65 -14.74 2.92
CA ALA A 183 -1.91 -15.29 2.46
C ALA A 183 -2.41 -14.61 1.17
N LEU A 184 -2.27 -13.28 1.08
CA LEU A 184 -2.60 -12.53 -0.13
C LEU A 184 -1.68 -12.92 -1.28
N GLU A 185 -0.37 -13.02 -1.04
CA GLU A 185 0.61 -13.41 -2.04
C GLU A 185 0.33 -14.81 -2.60
N LEU A 186 0.12 -15.80 -1.72
CA LEU A 186 -0.24 -17.16 -2.14
C LEU A 186 -1.54 -17.18 -2.95
N GLY A 187 -2.52 -16.37 -2.54
CA GLY A 187 -3.80 -16.24 -3.23
C GLY A 187 -3.69 -15.66 -4.64
N GLU A 188 -2.77 -14.72 -4.84
CA GLU A 188 -2.41 -14.15 -6.15
C GLU A 188 -1.47 -15.04 -6.97
N GLY A 189 -1.15 -16.24 -6.46
CA GLY A 189 -0.23 -17.14 -7.12
C GLY A 189 1.23 -16.69 -7.04
N LEU A 190 1.56 -15.69 -6.21
CA LEU A 190 2.94 -15.30 -5.95
C LEU A 190 3.63 -16.35 -5.07
N ASP A 191 4.89 -16.66 -5.38
CA ASP A 191 5.72 -17.59 -4.62
C ASP A 191 6.70 -16.79 -3.75
N GLY A 192 6.17 -16.17 -2.69
CA GLY A 192 6.97 -15.48 -1.70
C GLY A 192 7.87 -16.44 -0.93
N GLU A 193 8.99 -15.93 -0.42
CA GLU A 193 9.82 -16.62 0.58
C GLU A 193 9.37 -16.22 2.00
N PRO A 194 9.75 -17.00 3.04
CA PRO A 194 9.55 -16.59 4.42
C PRO A 194 10.07 -15.18 4.70
N LEU A 195 9.39 -14.44 5.57
CA LEU A 195 9.76 -13.08 5.96
C LEU A 195 10.16 -13.05 7.44
N GLU A 196 11.16 -12.25 7.77
CA GLU A 196 11.44 -11.91 9.17
C GLU A 196 10.22 -11.21 9.79
N CYS A 197 9.93 -11.54 11.04
CA CYS A 197 8.86 -10.91 11.82
C CYS A 197 9.51 -10.15 12.99
N SER A 198 8.96 -8.99 13.36
CA SER A 198 9.50 -8.20 14.47
C SER A 198 9.26 -8.83 15.85
N ASP A 199 8.25 -9.69 15.96
CA ASP A 199 7.81 -10.35 17.18
C ASP A 199 7.89 -11.89 17.08
N GLY A 200 8.57 -12.45 16.07
CA GLY A 200 8.58 -13.90 15.89
C GLY A 200 9.39 -14.42 14.71
N THR A 201 9.10 -15.66 14.34
CA THR A 201 9.74 -16.39 13.23
C THR A 201 8.72 -16.79 12.18
N CYS A 202 9.12 -16.82 10.92
CA CYS A 202 8.34 -17.38 9.82
C CYS A 202 9.16 -18.50 9.15
N GLU A 203 8.58 -19.69 9.05
CA GLU A 203 9.18 -20.84 8.34
C GLU A 203 8.27 -21.32 7.21
N GLU A 204 8.87 -21.73 6.10
CA GLU A 204 8.13 -22.38 5.01
C GLU A 204 7.76 -23.82 5.40
N ILE A 205 6.55 -24.23 5.05
CA ILE A 205 6.07 -25.60 5.28
C ILE A 205 5.56 -26.22 3.98
N ALA A 206 5.90 -27.49 3.75
CA ALA A 206 5.44 -28.26 2.60
C ALA A 206 4.15 -29.03 2.89
N GLU A 207 3.79 -29.20 4.17
CA GLU A 207 2.62 -29.95 4.59
C GLU A 207 1.87 -29.18 5.67
N LEU A 208 0.54 -29.31 5.67
CA LEU A 208 -0.30 -28.69 6.69
C LEU A 208 -0.09 -29.43 8.02
N PRO A 209 0.40 -28.74 9.08
CA PRO A 209 0.54 -29.35 10.40
C PRO A 209 -0.82 -29.70 11.02
N ASP A 210 -0.79 -30.42 12.15
CA ASP A 210 -2.01 -30.63 12.94
C ASP A 210 -2.55 -29.30 13.45
N VAL A 211 -3.70 -28.90 12.89
CA VAL A 211 -4.40 -27.65 13.16
C VAL A 211 -5.71 -27.87 13.94
N LEU A 212 -5.90 -29.03 14.58
CA LEU A 212 -7.13 -29.34 15.34
C LEU A 212 -7.45 -28.31 16.44
N ALA A 213 -6.42 -27.76 17.09
CA ALA A 213 -6.56 -26.73 18.12
C ALA A 213 -6.59 -25.30 17.58
N PHE A 214 -6.51 -25.11 16.25
CA PHE A 214 -6.45 -23.79 15.63
C PHE A 214 -7.82 -23.33 15.18
N ARG A 215 -8.04 -22.02 15.24
CA ARG A 215 -9.19 -21.39 14.62
C ARG A 215 -8.90 -21.06 13.16
N LYS A 216 -9.73 -21.56 12.25
CA LYS A 216 -9.69 -21.18 10.83
C LYS A 216 -10.46 -19.87 10.62
N THR A 217 -9.85 -18.89 9.94
CA THR A 217 -10.47 -17.58 9.65
C THR A 217 -10.78 -17.34 8.17
N VAL A 218 -9.97 -17.88 7.26
CA VAL A 218 -10.20 -17.72 5.81
C VAL A 218 -10.55 -19.07 5.17
N SER A 219 -11.56 -19.06 4.31
CA SER A 219 -12.08 -20.22 3.58
C SER A 219 -11.95 -19.98 2.08
N GLY A 220 -11.15 -20.79 1.39
CA GLY A 220 -10.90 -20.71 -0.05
C GLY A 220 -9.65 -21.50 -0.43
N ASP A 221 -8.94 -21.04 -1.48
CA ASP A 221 -7.69 -21.66 -1.97
C ASP A 221 -6.49 -21.50 -1.01
N VAL A 222 -6.55 -20.52 -0.11
CA VAL A 222 -5.58 -20.27 0.96
C VAL A 222 -6.33 -20.22 2.28
N GLU A 223 -5.84 -20.96 3.26
CA GLU A 223 -6.42 -21.08 4.59
C GLU A 223 -5.49 -20.44 5.61
N LEU A 224 -6.04 -19.65 6.54
CA LEU A 224 -5.32 -19.19 7.72
C LEU A 224 -5.87 -19.87 8.97
N TYR A 225 -4.96 -20.37 9.79
CA TYR A 225 -5.21 -21.04 11.05
C TYR A 225 -4.50 -20.27 12.16
N TYR A 226 -5.24 -19.91 13.20
CA TYR A 226 -4.75 -19.13 14.34
C TYR A 226 -4.80 -19.97 15.61
N PHE A 227 -3.66 -20.14 16.26
CA PHE A 227 -3.58 -20.66 17.62
C PHE A 227 -3.51 -19.47 18.58
N ILE A 228 -4.59 -19.28 19.34
CA ILE A 228 -4.78 -18.13 20.23
C ILE A 228 -4.61 -18.60 21.67
N GLU A 229 -3.60 -18.07 22.37
CA GLU A 229 -3.48 -18.27 23.81
C GLU A 229 -4.43 -17.34 24.59
N ASN A 230 -4.95 -17.84 25.71
CA ASN A 230 -5.87 -17.11 26.59
C ASN A 230 -7.09 -16.54 25.83
N SER A 231 -7.61 -17.31 24.88
CA SER A 231 -8.74 -16.89 24.05
C SER A 231 -9.97 -16.59 24.90
N LYS A 232 -10.49 -15.38 24.75
CA LYS A 232 -11.80 -14.98 25.26
C LYS A 232 -12.78 -14.94 24.09
N ASP A 233 -13.74 -15.86 24.09
CA ASP A 233 -14.81 -15.87 23.11
C ASP A 233 -15.89 -14.85 23.49
N LEU A 234 -16.12 -13.91 22.59
CA LEU A 234 -17.23 -12.97 22.63
C LEU A 234 -18.29 -13.45 21.65
N HIS A 235 -19.42 -13.88 22.20
CA HIS A 235 -20.58 -14.27 21.41
C HIS A 235 -21.53 -13.09 21.28
N SER A 236 -21.96 -12.82 20.06
CA SER A 236 -23.04 -11.87 19.76
C SER A 236 -24.08 -12.54 18.86
N PRO A 237 -25.32 -12.00 18.79
CA PRO A 237 -26.33 -12.47 17.84
C PRO A 237 -25.89 -12.39 16.37
N TRP A 238 -24.88 -11.56 16.09
CA TRP A 238 -24.35 -11.31 14.74
C TRP A 238 -23.07 -12.09 14.44
N GLY A 239 -22.60 -12.93 15.38
CA GLY A 239 -21.40 -13.76 15.22
C GLY A 239 -20.55 -13.86 16.47
N SER A 240 -19.53 -14.71 16.42
CA SER A 240 -18.56 -14.94 17.50
C SER A 240 -17.16 -14.43 17.14
N LEU A 241 -16.56 -13.68 18.05
CA LEU A 241 -15.20 -13.16 17.95
C LEU A 241 -14.37 -13.72 19.10
N SER A 242 -13.22 -14.31 18.80
CA SER A 242 -12.27 -14.76 19.82
C SER A 242 -11.19 -13.70 19.92
N ILE A 243 -11.04 -13.11 21.10
CA ILE A 243 -10.03 -12.11 21.38
C ILE A 243 -8.93 -12.78 22.19
N GLY A 244 -7.69 -12.63 21.75
CA GLY A 244 -6.52 -13.14 22.45
C GLY A 244 -5.28 -12.86 21.62
N LYS A 245 -4.13 -13.31 22.13
CA LYS A 245 -2.85 -13.14 21.44
C LYS A 245 -2.60 -14.36 20.55
N ALA A 246 -2.40 -14.14 19.26
CA ALA A 246 -1.99 -15.21 18.35
C ALA A 246 -0.55 -15.60 18.70
N ARG A 247 -0.33 -16.85 19.10
CA ARG A 247 1.02 -17.40 19.34
C ARG A 247 1.59 -18.07 18.11
N GLU A 248 0.71 -18.67 17.32
CA GLU A 248 1.08 -19.34 16.10
C GLU A 248 0.02 -19.10 15.03
N ILE A 249 0.47 -18.83 13.81
CA ILE A 249 -0.38 -18.64 12.65
C ILE A 249 0.15 -19.53 11.52
N VAL A 250 -0.71 -20.35 10.94
CA VAL A 250 -0.39 -21.18 9.78
C VAL A 250 -1.17 -20.66 8.58
N VAL A 251 -0.44 -20.31 7.52
CA VAL A 251 -0.99 -19.92 6.22
C VAL A 251 -0.72 -21.06 5.26
N PHE A 252 -1.73 -21.66 4.64
CA PHE A 252 -1.52 -22.82 3.77
C PHE A 252 -2.36 -22.77 2.52
N SER A 253 -1.75 -23.04 1.36
CA SER A 253 -2.47 -23.25 0.10
C SER A 253 -2.55 -24.74 -0.22
N ARG A 254 -3.75 -25.31 -0.13
CA ARG A 254 -3.98 -26.72 -0.53
C ARG A 254 -3.69 -26.96 -2.01
N LYS A 255 -3.99 -25.96 -2.85
CA LYS A 255 -3.78 -26.03 -4.29
C LYS A 255 -2.30 -26.07 -4.66
N LYS A 256 -1.46 -25.32 -3.95
CA LYS A 256 0.00 -25.30 -4.18
C LYS A 256 0.77 -26.36 -3.37
N GLY A 257 0.16 -26.91 -2.31
CA GLY A 257 0.87 -27.82 -1.40
C GLY A 257 2.01 -27.14 -0.66
N LYS A 258 1.86 -25.86 -0.34
CA LYS A 258 2.87 -25.02 0.31
C LYS A 258 2.21 -24.02 1.24
N GLY A 259 2.90 -23.67 2.32
CA GLY A 259 2.46 -22.65 3.26
C GLY A 259 3.59 -22.05 4.08
N PHE A 260 3.20 -21.31 5.09
CA PHE A 260 4.08 -20.68 6.06
C PHE A 260 3.55 -20.90 7.46
N ARG A 261 4.46 -21.11 8.40
CA ARG A 261 4.18 -21.24 9.82
C ARG A 261 4.89 -20.09 10.55
N LEU A 262 4.12 -19.26 11.21
CA LEU A 262 4.59 -18.10 11.95
C LEU A 262 4.40 -18.37 13.43
N ARG A 263 5.45 -18.16 14.22
CA ARG A 263 5.43 -18.36 15.68
C ARG A 263 5.94 -17.12 16.37
N GLU A 264 5.28 -16.71 17.45
CA GLU A 264 5.80 -15.66 18.30
C GLU A 264 7.12 -16.09 18.96
N ALA A 265 8.03 -15.14 19.14
CA ALA A 265 9.23 -15.36 19.95
C ALA A 265 8.84 -15.70 21.42
N PRO A 266 9.59 -16.60 22.08
CA PRO A 266 9.34 -16.98 23.47
C PRO A 266 9.48 -15.81 24.47
#